data_AF-A0A832Y0A0-F1
#
_entry.id   AF-A0A832Y0A0-F1
#
_cell.length_a   1.000
_cell.length_b   1.000
_cell.length_c   1.000
_cell.angle_alpha   90.00
_cell.angle_beta   90.00
_cell.angle_gamma   90.00
#
_symmetry.space_group_name_H-M   'P 1'
#
loop_
_entity.id
_entity.type
_entity.pdbx_description
1 polymer ?
#
loop_
_entity_poly.entity_id
_entity_poly.type
_entity_poly.pdbx_seq_one_letter_code
_entity_poly.pdbx_strand_id
1 'polypeptide(L)'
;MDYRKPSKKVIVETVLEVLKERGSVDTQTKMHKHTLKRLKSKDENYRLSAERMRVVAIQSKKVKIGIRTRSVGAVPEADESDFRKQGLGYDPVVKRWRRIRPGEDQSGHHHHRGEFASPGQPCPVCTSPLKKVHNATLYGGKVAIGFRCNLCRYLTGHRWREPSRYSFSFKGGK
;
A
#
# COMPACT_ATOMS: atom_id res chain seq x y z
N MET A 1 0.76 -26.17 17.24
CA MET A 1 -0.19 -25.05 17.43
C MET A 1 -0.83 -24.78 16.09
N ASP A 2 -2.06 -25.26 15.90
CA ASP A 2 -2.75 -25.18 14.62
C ASP A 2 -3.32 -23.78 14.45
N TYR A 3 -2.66 -22.96 13.62
CA TYR A 3 -3.18 -21.65 13.27
C TYR A 3 -3.98 -21.76 11.98
N ARG A 4 -5.12 -21.08 11.94
CA ARG A 4 -5.94 -20.99 10.74
C ARG A 4 -5.87 -19.60 10.15
N LYS A 5 -5.65 -19.54 8.84
CA LYS A 5 -5.62 -18.29 8.08
C LYS A 5 -7.02 -18.02 7.51
N PRO A 6 -7.69 -16.92 7.88
CA PRO A 6 -9.00 -16.59 7.31
C PRO A 6 -8.94 -16.37 5.79
N SER A 7 -10.00 -16.79 5.10
CA SER A 7 -10.17 -16.51 3.67
C SER A 7 -10.40 -15.02 3.41
N LYS A 8 -10.10 -14.54 2.20
CA LYS A 8 -10.28 -13.12 1.85
C LYS A 8 -11.74 -12.68 2.02
N LYS A 9 -12.71 -13.53 1.65
CA LYS A 9 -14.15 -13.24 1.75
C LYS A 9 -14.57 -13.00 3.19
N VAL A 10 -14.18 -13.89 4.10
CA VAL A 10 -14.50 -13.82 5.53
C VAL A 10 -13.93 -12.54 6.15
N ILE A 11 -12.69 -12.17 5.81
CA ILE A 11 -12.09 -10.91 6.30
C ILE A 11 -12.91 -9.70 5.87
N VAL A 12 -13.32 -9.64 4.59
CA VAL A 12 -14.10 -8.52 4.06
C VAL A 12 -15.45 -8.41 4.75
N GLU A 13 -16.18 -9.52 4.91
CA GLU A 13 -17.45 -9.54 5.63
C GLU A 13 -17.30 -9.03 7.06
N THR A 14 -16.34 -9.56 7.82
CA THR A 14 -16.14 -9.15 9.21
C THR A 14 -15.77 -7.66 9.32
N VAL A 15 -14.95 -7.13 8.40
CA VAL A 15 -14.63 -5.70 8.36
C VAL A 15 -15.90 -4.86 8.08
N LEU A 16 -16.74 -5.28 7.13
CA LEU A 16 -17.97 -4.57 6.80
C LEU A 16 -18.96 -4.61 7.95
N GLU A 17 -19.13 -5.75 8.62
CA GLU A 17 -19.95 -5.83 9.83
C GLU A 17 -19.44 -4.86 10.90
N VAL A 18 -18.11 -4.66 11.05
CA VAL A 18 -17.56 -3.78 12.12
C VAL A 18 -17.88 -2.33 11.79
N LEU A 19 -17.78 -1.99 10.50
CA LEU A 19 -18.15 -0.68 10.00
C LEU A 19 -19.67 -0.44 10.09
N LYS A 20 -20.51 -1.47 9.92
CA LYS A 20 -21.97 -1.33 10.07
C LYS A 20 -22.35 -0.92 11.49
N GLU A 21 -21.73 -1.52 12.50
CA GLU A 21 -22.01 -1.17 13.91
C GLU A 21 -21.46 0.19 14.33
N ARG A 22 -20.25 0.54 13.88
CA ARG A 22 -19.53 1.71 14.38
C ARG A 22 -19.60 2.94 13.48
N GLY A 23 -20.04 2.77 12.23
CA GLY A 23 -20.03 3.78 11.16
C GLY A 23 -18.63 4.04 10.61
N SER A 24 -17.69 4.46 11.47
CA SER A 24 -16.29 4.70 11.11
C SER A 24 -15.33 4.26 12.22
N VAL A 25 -14.09 3.95 11.85
CA VAL A 25 -13.03 3.60 12.80
C VAL A 25 -11.79 4.42 12.50
N ASP A 26 -11.22 5.04 13.51
CA ASP A 26 -10.25 6.12 13.41
C ASP A 26 -8.79 5.68 13.50
N THR A 27 -8.52 4.40 13.77
CA THR A 27 -7.16 3.82 13.79
C THR A 27 -7.12 2.39 13.25
N GLN A 28 -5.93 2.02 12.74
CA GLN A 28 -5.60 0.66 12.31
C GLN A 28 -5.76 -0.36 13.43
N THR A 29 -5.21 -0.06 14.62
CA THR A 29 -5.21 -0.97 15.76
C THR A 29 -6.62 -1.23 16.28
N LYS A 30 -7.49 -0.22 16.33
CA LYS A 30 -8.89 -0.39 16.72
C LYS A 30 -9.62 -1.28 15.72
N MET A 31 -9.49 -1.00 14.42
CA MET A 31 -10.12 -1.82 13.38
C MET A 31 -9.65 -3.28 13.45
N HIS A 32 -8.35 -3.49 13.63
CA HIS A 32 -7.75 -4.82 13.79
C HIS A 32 -8.24 -5.55 15.04
N LYS A 33 -8.30 -4.87 16.19
CA LYS A 33 -8.81 -5.45 17.44
C LYS A 33 -10.27 -5.89 17.30
N HIS A 34 -11.12 -5.06 16.70
CA HIS A 34 -12.54 -5.39 16.52
C HIS A 34 -12.77 -6.53 15.54
N THR A 35 -12.06 -6.51 14.40
CA THR A 35 -12.14 -7.58 13.41
C THR A 35 -11.61 -8.90 13.95
N LEU A 36 -10.49 -8.89 14.66
CA LEU A 36 -9.89 -10.08 15.25
C LEU A 36 -10.76 -10.66 16.38
N LYS A 37 -11.39 -9.81 17.21
CA LYS A 37 -12.34 -10.26 18.24
C LYS A 37 -13.51 -11.06 17.61
N ARG A 38 -14.05 -10.59 16.49
CA ARG A 38 -15.13 -11.29 15.76
C ARG A 38 -14.70 -12.50 14.98
N LEU A 39 -13.47 -12.53 14.47
CA LEU A 39 -12.95 -13.75 13.84
C LEU A 39 -12.78 -14.84 14.90
N LYS A 40 -12.23 -14.50 16.07
CA LYS A 40 -12.04 -15.44 17.17
C LYS A 40 -13.34 -15.99 17.74
N SER A 41 -14.45 -15.24 17.71
CA SER A 41 -15.75 -15.77 18.11
C SER A 41 -16.32 -16.79 17.12
N LYS A 42 -15.80 -16.85 15.88
CA LYS A 42 -16.17 -17.89 14.89
C LYS A 42 -15.25 -19.10 14.97
N ASP A 43 -13.94 -18.88 15.14
CA ASP A 43 -12.92 -19.93 15.29
C ASP A 43 -11.74 -19.33 16.08
N GLU A 44 -11.43 -19.92 17.23
CA GLU A 44 -10.40 -19.44 18.15
C GLU A 44 -8.99 -19.44 17.54
N ASN A 45 -8.76 -20.34 16.57
CA ASN A 45 -7.47 -20.53 15.92
C ASN A 45 -7.21 -19.51 14.80
N TYR A 46 -8.16 -18.61 14.51
CA TYR A 46 -7.94 -17.59 13.48
C TYR A 46 -6.87 -16.57 13.89
N ARG A 47 -5.87 -16.42 13.02
CA ARG A 47 -4.84 -15.37 13.12
C ARG A 47 -4.88 -14.46 11.89
N LEU A 48 -4.86 -13.15 12.13
CA LEU A 48 -4.89 -12.12 11.10
C LEU A 48 -3.94 -10.99 11.47
N SER A 49 -3.01 -10.61 10.59
CA SER A 49 -2.18 -9.42 10.78
C SER A 49 -2.95 -8.15 10.40
N ALA A 50 -2.60 -7.02 11.04
CA ALA A 50 -3.20 -5.73 10.75
C ALA A 50 -2.98 -5.33 9.28
N GLU A 51 -1.77 -5.56 8.75
CA GLU A 51 -1.46 -5.30 7.36
C GLU A 51 -2.35 -6.11 6.40
N ARG A 52 -2.46 -7.43 6.62
CA ARG A 52 -3.29 -8.29 5.77
C ARG A 52 -4.75 -7.85 5.79
N MET A 53 -5.28 -7.51 6.96
CA MET A 53 -6.63 -6.95 7.10
C MET A 53 -6.79 -5.68 6.23
N ARG A 54 -5.84 -4.74 6.33
CA ARG A 54 -5.86 -3.48 5.57
C ARG A 54 -5.79 -3.73 4.06
N VAL A 55 -4.86 -4.55 3.60
CA VAL A 55 -4.69 -4.87 2.17
C VAL A 55 -5.96 -5.50 1.61
N VAL A 56 -6.53 -6.50 2.29
CA VAL A 56 -7.75 -7.19 1.84
C VAL A 56 -8.95 -6.22 1.85
N ALA A 57 -9.07 -5.36 2.86
CA ALA A 57 -10.13 -4.35 2.92
C ALA A 57 -10.04 -3.36 1.74
N ILE A 58 -8.84 -2.90 1.38
CA ILE A 58 -8.62 -1.99 0.23
C ILE A 58 -8.98 -2.69 -1.09
N GLN A 59 -8.50 -3.93 -1.26
CA GLN A 59 -8.73 -4.70 -2.48
C GLN A 59 -10.22 -5.00 -2.70
N SER A 60 -11.01 -5.10 -1.64
CA SER A 60 -12.46 -5.27 -1.74
C SER A 60 -13.17 -4.13 -2.46
N LYS A 61 -12.56 -2.94 -2.53
CA LYS A 61 -13.16 -1.68 -3.03
C LYS A 61 -14.45 -1.28 -2.33
N LYS A 62 -14.87 -1.92 -1.23
CA LYS A 62 -16.06 -1.56 -0.43
C LYS A 62 -15.75 -0.64 0.75
N VAL A 63 -14.47 -0.55 1.12
CA VAL A 63 -14.00 0.24 2.26
C VAL A 63 -13.19 1.43 1.74
N LYS A 64 -13.50 2.63 2.22
CA LYS A 64 -12.70 3.84 2.03
C LYS A 64 -11.73 3.95 3.20
N ILE A 65 -10.45 4.04 2.87
CA ILE A 65 -9.39 4.31 3.84
C ILE A 65 -8.94 5.76 3.73
N GLY A 66 -9.03 6.49 4.83
CA GLY A 66 -8.37 7.78 4.97
C GLY A 66 -6.96 7.59 5.51
N ILE A 67 -5.97 8.13 4.81
CA ILE A 67 -4.55 8.01 5.16
C ILE A 67 -4.05 9.40 5.56
N ARG A 68 -3.63 9.55 6.82
CA ARG A 68 -2.83 10.70 7.23
C ARG A 68 -1.37 10.33 7.12
N THR A 69 -0.58 11.21 6.53
CA THR A 69 0.84 10.99 6.29
C THR A 69 1.66 12.00 7.07
N ARG A 70 2.86 11.62 7.49
CA ARG A 70 3.91 12.54 7.95
C ARG A 70 5.01 12.61 6.89
N SER A 71 5.58 13.79 6.66
CA SER A 71 6.79 13.89 5.84
C SER A 71 7.95 13.30 6.61
N VAL A 72 8.74 12.46 5.97
CA VAL A 72 10.02 11.99 6.50
C VAL A 72 11.14 12.49 5.58
N GLY A 73 12.29 12.81 6.17
CA GLY A 73 13.40 13.44 5.44
C GLY A 73 14.00 12.53 4.37
N ALA A 74 14.14 11.24 4.68
CA ALA A 74 14.68 10.21 3.77
C ALA A 74 13.60 9.17 3.43
N VAL A 75 13.69 8.60 2.22
CA VAL A 75 12.95 7.39 1.84
C VAL A 75 13.54 6.23 2.65
N PRO A 76 12.75 5.41 3.36
CA PRO A 76 13.29 4.22 3.98
C PRO A 76 13.88 3.30 2.91
N GLU A 77 15.05 2.72 3.18
CA GLU A 77 15.66 1.75 2.29
C GLU A 77 14.72 0.55 2.12
N ALA A 78 14.63 0.05 0.88
CA ALA A 78 13.80 -1.09 0.58
C ALA A 78 14.35 -2.34 1.27
N ASP A 79 13.55 -3.02 2.08
CA ASP A 79 13.86 -4.38 2.51
C ASP A 79 13.79 -5.30 1.27
N GLU A 80 14.95 -5.75 0.78
CA GLU A 80 15.08 -6.57 -0.43
C GLU A 80 14.22 -7.85 -0.38
N SER A 81 13.89 -8.32 0.82
CA SER A 81 13.15 -9.56 1.03
C SER A 81 11.70 -9.51 0.54
N ASP A 82 11.08 -8.33 0.49
CA ASP A 82 9.68 -8.18 0.06
C ASP A 82 9.49 -8.14 -1.45
N PHE A 83 10.53 -7.75 -2.18
CA PHE A 83 10.53 -7.72 -3.64
C PHE A 83 10.80 -9.09 -4.25
N ARG A 84 11.73 -9.85 -3.65
CA ARG A 84 12.02 -11.23 -4.07
C ARG A 84 10.77 -12.12 -3.93
N LYS A 85 9.99 -11.97 -2.86
CA LYS A 85 8.69 -12.68 -2.66
C LYS A 85 7.65 -12.36 -3.75
N GLN A 86 7.78 -11.24 -4.45
CA GLN A 86 6.89 -10.83 -5.54
C GLN A 86 7.44 -11.16 -6.94
N GLY A 87 8.60 -11.84 -7.01
CA GLY A 87 9.26 -12.18 -8.28
C GLY A 87 9.88 -10.98 -8.99
N LEU A 88 10.24 -9.93 -8.23
CA LEU A 88 10.89 -8.74 -8.75
C LEU A 88 12.39 -8.81 -8.44
N GLY A 89 13.23 -8.56 -9.44
CA GLY A 89 14.66 -8.33 -9.29
C GLY A 89 14.96 -6.84 -9.29
N TYR A 90 15.96 -6.40 -8.53
CA TYR A 90 16.48 -5.05 -8.64
C TYR A 90 17.29 -4.97 -9.93
N ASP A 91 16.88 -4.09 -10.84
CA ASP A 91 17.59 -3.80 -12.08
C ASP A 91 18.59 -2.67 -11.78
N PRO A 92 19.90 -2.97 -11.71
CA PRO A 92 20.91 -2.01 -11.32
C PRO A 92 21.11 -0.91 -12.36
N VAL A 93 20.67 -1.13 -13.60
CA VAL A 93 20.89 -0.17 -14.70
C VAL A 93 19.82 0.91 -14.71
N VAL A 94 18.54 0.54 -14.56
CA VAL A 94 17.43 1.51 -14.44
C VAL A 94 17.05 1.83 -12.99
N LYS A 95 17.85 1.35 -12.02
CA LYS A 95 17.70 1.55 -10.57
C LYS A 95 16.27 1.34 -10.04
N ARG A 96 15.62 0.24 -10.46
CA ARG A 96 14.22 -0.08 -10.06
C ARG A 96 13.99 -1.57 -9.87
N TRP A 97 13.02 -1.92 -9.03
CA TRP A 97 12.53 -3.30 -8.92
C TRP A 97 11.53 -3.62 -10.04
N ARG A 98 11.83 -4.63 -10.87
CA ARG A 98 10.96 -5.08 -11.98
C ARG A 98 11.01 -6.60 -12.16
N ARG A 99 10.09 -7.15 -12.94
CA ARG A 99 10.12 -8.57 -13.31
C ARG A 99 11.19 -8.71 -14.41
N ILE A 100 12.34 -9.30 -14.10
CA ILE A 100 13.45 -9.48 -15.05
C ILE A 100 13.25 -10.85 -15.72
N ARG A 101 13.09 -10.88 -17.05
CA ARG A 101 13.11 -12.13 -17.83
C ARG A 101 14.56 -12.42 -18.23
N PRO A 102 14.97 -13.71 -18.34
CA PRO A 102 16.28 -14.05 -18.89
C PRO A 102 16.41 -13.46 -20.30
N GLY A 103 17.44 -12.65 -20.55
CA GLY A 103 17.76 -12.11 -21.87
C GLY A 103 17.22 -10.70 -22.21
N GLU A 104 16.55 -9.98 -21.29
CA GLU A 104 16.26 -8.55 -21.51
C GLU A 104 17.53 -7.71 -21.30
N ASP A 105 17.94 -6.98 -22.34
CA ASP A 105 19.03 -6.02 -22.33
C ASP A 105 18.67 -4.78 -21.49
N GLN A 106 19.68 -4.23 -20.81
CA GLN A 106 19.49 -3.23 -19.75
C GLN A 106 20.10 -1.86 -20.10
N SER A 107 20.84 -1.73 -21.19
CA SER A 107 21.56 -0.50 -21.57
C SER A 107 20.76 0.40 -22.50
N GLY A 108 20.56 1.68 -22.16
CA GLY A 108 20.13 2.67 -23.17
C GLY A 108 19.46 3.97 -22.71
N HIS A 109 19.18 4.20 -21.42
CA HIS A 109 18.46 5.41 -20.98
C HIS A 109 19.25 6.27 -19.99
N HIS A 110 19.45 7.54 -20.34
CA HIS A 110 19.89 8.57 -19.41
C HIS A 110 18.78 8.95 -18.42
N HIS A 111 19.09 8.92 -17.13
CA HIS A 111 18.20 9.38 -16.06
C HIS A 111 18.71 10.73 -15.50
N HIS A 112 17.85 11.76 -15.49
CA HIS A 112 18.18 13.07 -14.90
C HIS A 112 18.13 13.02 -13.36
N ARG A 113 19.05 13.75 -12.69
CA ARG A 113 19.19 13.80 -11.22
C ARG A 113 17.95 14.40 -10.53
N GLY A 114 17.53 13.73 -9.46
CA GLY A 114 16.36 14.05 -8.64
C GLY A 114 15.75 12.74 -8.13
N GLU A 115 16.49 12.01 -7.30
CA GLU A 115 16.06 10.70 -6.77
C GLU A 115 15.00 10.89 -5.69
N PHE A 116 13.77 11.13 -6.16
CA PHE A 116 12.54 11.09 -5.39
C PHE A 116 12.12 9.63 -5.15
N ALA A 117 11.60 9.34 -3.94
CA ALA A 117 10.80 8.15 -3.59
C ALA A 117 11.01 6.97 -4.56
N SER A 118 12.08 6.21 -4.35
CA SER A 118 12.72 5.34 -5.36
C SER A 118 11.71 4.66 -6.29
N PRO A 119 11.79 4.88 -7.62
CA PRO A 119 11.02 4.13 -8.59
C PRO A 119 11.18 2.62 -8.32
N GLY A 120 10.12 1.97 -7.84
CA GLY A 120 10.19 0.57 -7.42
C GLY A 120 9.59 0.29 -6.05
N GLN A 121 9.51 1.27 -5.14
CA GLN A 121 8.90 1.01 -3.83
C GLN A 121 7.40 0.68 -3.95
N PRO A 122 6.92 -0.40 -3.32
CA PRO A 122 5.50 -0.71 -3.30
C PRO A 122 4.79 0.32 -2.42
N CYS A 123 3.49 0.49 -2.63
CA CYS A 123 2.72 1.36 -1.76
C CYS A 123 2.82 0.90 -0.30
N PRO A 124 3.25 1.74 0.67
CA PRO A 124 3.39 1.33 2.07
C PRO A 124 2.05 0.97 2.73
N VAL A 125 0.94 1.31 2.09
CA VAL A 125 -0.41 1.04 2.59
C VAL A 125 -0.97 -0.29 2.08
N CYS A 126 -0.77 -0.59 0.79
CA CYS A 126 -1.46 -1.71 0.12
C CYS A 126 -0.56 -2.55 -0.79
N THR A 127 0.74 -2.31 -0.75
CA THR A 127 1.82 -2.97 -1.49
C THR A 127 1.70 -2.95 -3.03
N SER A 128 0.68 -2.29 -3.59
CA SER A 128 0.55 -2.16 -5.05
C SER A 128 1.58 -1.18 -5.64
N PRO A 129 1.93 -1.33 -6.93
CA PRO A 129 2.83 -0.40 -7.61
C PRO A 129 2.30 1.03 -7.59
N LEU A 130 3.20 1.98 -7.37
CA LEU A 130 2.91 3.41 -7.42
C LEU A 130 3.07 3.94 -8.86
N LYS A 131 2.16 4.83 -9.30
CA LYS A 131 2.29 5.54 -10.58
C LYS A 131 2.90 6.92 -10.35
N LYS A 132 3.83 7.32 -11.23
CA LYS A 132 4.37 8.68 -11.26
C LYS A 132 3.27 9.69 -11.57
N VAL A 133 3.26 10.80 -10.83
CA VAL A 133 2.40 11.95 -11.09
C VAL A 133 3.27 13.04 -11.69
N HIS A 134 2.79 13.66 -12.76
CA HIS A 134 3.49 14.73 -13.46
C HIS A 134 2.69 16.02 -13.37
N ASN A 135 3.40 17.15 -13.37
CA ASN A 135 2.82 18.47 -13.52
C ASN A 135 3.40 19.17 -14.75
N ALA A 136 2.63 20.09 -15.33
CA ALA A 136 3.12 20.97 -16.38
C ALA A 136 4.06 22.04 -15.79
N THR A 137 5.13 22.38 -16.51
CA THR A 137 5.98 23.52 -16.17
C THR A 137 5.47 24.77 -16.88
N LEU A 138 5.89 25.94 -16.39
CA LEU A 138 5.55 27.24 -17.00
C LEU A 138 6.01 27.33 -18.47
N TYR A 139 7.07 26.59 -18.83
CA TYR A 139 7.62 26.54 -20.19
C TYR A 139 7.02 25.41 -21.06
N GLY A 140 5.89 24.80 -20.65
CA GLY A 140 5.21 23.75 -21.42
C GLY A 140 5.81 22.34 -21.30
N GLY A 141 6.85 22.16 -20.49
CA GLY A 141 7.42 20.84 -20.18
C GLY A 141 6.58 20.05 -19.16
N LYS A 142 6.98 18.81 -18.87
CA LYS A 142 6.38 17.96 -17.81
C LYS A 142 7.44 17.52 -16.83
N VAL A 143 7.17 17.70 -15.53
CA VAL A 143 8.07 17.25 -14.44
C VAL A 143 7.34 16.29 -13.51
N ALA A 144 8.03 15.24 -13.07
CA ALA A 144 7.47 14.31 -12.09
C ALA A 144 7.45 14.97 -10.70
N ILE A 145 6.27 15.11 -10.10
CA ILE A 145 6.08 15.76 -8.79
C ILE A 145 5.96 14.79 -7.62
N GLY A 146 5.85 13.49 -7.91
CA GLY A 146 5.71 12.44 -6.91
C GLY A 146 5.02 11.19 -7.45
N PHE A 147 4.36 10.47 -6.56
CA PHE A 147 3.75 9.18 -6.82
C PHE A 147 2.37 9.02 -6.19
N ARG A 148 1.48 8.31 -6.89
CA ARG A 148 0.13 7.97 -6.45
C ARG A 148 -0.15 6.48 -6.56
N CYS A 149 -0.78 5.91 -5.54
CA CYS A 149 -1.36 4.59 -5.58
C CYS A 149 -2.79 4.65 -6.16
N ASN A 150 -3.12 3.80 -7.14
CA ASN A 150 -4.48 3.76 -7.70
C ASN A 150 -5.49 2.99 -6.86
N LEU A 151 -5.02 2.07 -5.99
CA LEU A 151 -5.91 1.28 -5.13
C LEU A 151 -6.33 2.07 -3.89
N CYS A 152 -5.37 2.42 -3.02
CA CYS A 152 -5.64 3.08 -1.74
C CYS A 152 -5.58 4.61 -1.79
N ARG A 153 -5.27 5.21 -2.94
CA ARG A 153 -5.10 6.67 -3.13
C ARG A 153 -4.00 7.32 -2.29
N TYR A 154 -3.08 6.53 -1.71
CA TYR A 154 -1.86 7.05 -1.11
C TYR A 154 -1.11 7.95 -2.11
N LEU A 155 -0.64 9.09 -1.62
CA LEU A 155 0.11 10.08 -2.38
C LEU A 155 1.39 10.42 -1.63
N THR A 156 2.51 10.40 -2.33
CA THR A 156 3.78 10.93 -1.84
C THR A 156 4.31 11.93 -2.86
N GLY A 157 4.89 13.02 -2.38
CA GLY A 157 5.53 13.99 -3.26
C GLY A 157 6.98 13.60 -3.55
N HIS A 158 7.75 14.62 -3.89
CA HIS A 158 9.20 14.58 -3.93
C HIS A 158 9.83 14.02 -2.64
N ARG A 159 9.42 14.53 -1.47
CA ARG A 159 9.80 13.95 -0.17
C ARG A 159 8.86 12.79 0.18
N TRP A 160 9.43 11.72 0.71
CA TRP A 160 8.66 10.54 1.14
C TRP A 160 7.71 10.89 2.28
N ARG A 161 6.51 10.32 2.23
CA ARG A 161 5.44 10.60 3.18
C ARG A 161 4.95 9.31 3.84
N GLU A 162 5.46 8.98 5.01
CA GLU A 162 5.03 7.77 5.70
C GLU A 162 3.57 7.86 6.19
N PRO A 163 2.76 6.80 5.99
CA PRO A 163 1.46 6.70 6.64
C PRO A 163 1.59 6.68 8.16
N SER A 164 0.97 7.64 8.85
CA SER A 164 0.99 7.73 10.31
C SER A 164 -0.33 7.29 10.95
N ARG A 165 -1.47 7.60 10.32
CA ARG A 165 -2.79 7.22 10.84
C ARG A 165 -3.73 6.79 9.74
N TYR A 166 -4.49 5.74 10.03
CA TYR A 166 -5.51 5.17 9.15
C TYR A 166 -6.90 5.38 9.73
N SER A 167 -7.84 5.72 8.87
CA SER A 167 -9.27 5.73 9.19
C SER A 167 -10.03 4.87 8.18
N PHE A 168 -11.10 4.23 8.62
CA PHE A 168 -11.90 3.29 7.82
C PHE A 168 -13.35 3.73 7.84
N SER A 169 -13.98 3.70 6.66
CA SER A 169 -15.37 4.07 6.45
C SER A 169 -15.92 3.29 5.24
N PHE A 170 -17.24 3.26 5.06
CA PHE A 170 -17.83 2.73 3.83
C PHE A 170 -17.43 3.58 2.62
N LYS A 171 -17.17 2.91 1.49
CA LYS A 171 -16.90 3.60 0.23
C LYS A 171 -18.24 3.97 -0.43
N GLY A 172 -18.55 5.26 -0.44
CA GLY A 172 -19.82 5.79 -0.93
C GLY A 172 -20.83 5.98 0.21
N GLY A 173 -20.47 6.75 1.25
CA GLY A 173 -21.32 6.92 2.42
C GLY A 173 -22.65 7.60 2.08
N LYS A 174 -23.73 6.86 2.37
CA LYS A 174 -25.14 7.04 2.00
C LYS A 174 -25.41 6.90 0.50
#